data_AF-A0A933MDG5-F1
#
_entry.id   AF-A0A933MDG5-F1
#
_cell.length_a   1.000
_cell.length_b   1.000
_cell.length_c   1.000
_cell.angle_alpha   90.00
_cell.angle_beta   90.00
_cell.angle_gamma   90.00
#
_symmetry.space_group_name_H-M   'P 1'
#
loop_
_entity.id
_entity.type
_entity.pdbx_description
1 polymer ?
#
loop_
_entity_poly.entity_id
_entity_poly.type
_entity_poly.pdbx_seq_one_letter_code
_entity_poly.pdbx_strand_id
1 'polypeptide(L)'
;MTNKASRERLNEMVAWCDERLRTHPEDLESLLRIAQCLWDMGRGRLALDYLKRALTHHPGDPRIRELIQAYSGEFLFEDRPASDLEGSAARRRKP
;
A
#
# COMPACT_ATOMS: atom_id res chain seq x y z
N MET A 1 4.81 -26.64 4.32
CA MET A 1 5.08 -26.34 5.73
C MET A 1 5.52 -24.88 5.86
N THR A 2 4.64 -23.88 6.01
CA THR A 2 5.11 -22.46 6.09
C THR A 2 4.22 -21.45 6.82
N ASN A 3 3.03 -21.77 7.33
CA ASN A 3 2.13 -20.73 7.90
C ASN A 3 2.64 -20.15 9.24
N LYS A 4 3.40 -20.91 10.03
CA LYS A 4 3.83 -20.49 11.37
C LYS A 4 4.96 -19.44 11.34
N ALA A 5 6.00 -19.68 10.54
CA ALA A 5 7.16 -18.77 10.44
C ALA A 5 6.78 -17.40 9.87
N SER A 6 5.87 -17.37 8.88
CA SER A 6 5.38 -16.11 8.31
C SER A 6 4.53 -15.31 9.30
N ARG A 7 3.80 -15.99 10.21
CA ARG A 7 3.03 -15.34 11.28
C ARG A 7 3.90 -14.75 12.39
N GLU A 8 4.92 -15.47 12.83
CA GLU A 8 5.86 -14.96 13.84
C GLU A 8 6.60 -13.73 13.31
N ARG A 9 7.05 -13.77 12.04
CA ARG A 9 7.69 -12.64 11.39
C ARG A 9 6.76 -11.45 11.19
N LEU A 10 5.47 -11.68 10.97
CA LEU A 10 4.45 -10.63 10.90
C LEU A 10 4.28 -9.95 12.26
N ASN A 11 4.17 -10.72 13.35
CA ASN A 11 4.00 -10.17 14.69
C ASN A 11 5.24 -9.39 15.13
N GLU A 12 6.45 -9.90 14.85
CA GLU A 12 7.69 -9.18 15.09
C GLU A 12 7.77 -7.89 14.26
N MET A 13 7.40 -7.97 12.98
CA MET A 13 7.40 -6.78 12.12
C MET A 13 6.40 -5.75 12.63
N VAL A 14 5.15 -6.13 12.91
CA VAL A 14 4.14 -5.21 13.44
C VAL A 14 4.57 -4.59 14.78
N ALA A 15 5.17 -5.37 15.68
CA ALA A 15 5.70 -4.86 16.94
C ALA A 15 6.86 -3.88 16.72
N TRP A 16 7.79 -4.20 15.82
CA TRP A 16 8.88 -3.32 15.42
C TRP A 16 8.37 -2.02 14.77
N CYS A 17 7.28 -2.11 14.02
CA CYS A 17 6.60 -0.97 13.42
C CYS A 17 5.91 -0.08 14.45
N ASP A 18 5.24 -0.66 15.45
CA ASP A 18 4.58 0.11 16.52
C ASP A 18 5.62 0.91 17.32
N GLU A 19 6.77 0.30 17.61
CA GLU A 19 7.87 0.97 18.32
C GLU A 19 8.53 2.07 17.47
N ARG A 20 8.75 1.83 16.17
CA ARG A 20 9.32 2.85 15.28
C ARG A 20 8.35 3.95 14.92
N LEU A 21 7.06 3.66 14.68
CA LEU A 21 6.06 4.69 14.41
C LEU A 21 5.80 5.56 15.65
N ARG A 22 6.08 5.05 16.86
CA ARG A 22 6.07 5.87 18.09
C ARG A 22 7.17 6.92 18.13
N THR A 23 8.32 6.63 17.53
CA THR A 23 9.49 7.53 17.55
C THR A 23 9.59 8.38 16.28
N HIS A 24 9.22 7.82 15.14
CA HIS A 24 9.24 8.44 13.80
C HIS A 24 8.04 7.98 12.96
N PRO A 25 6.83 8.53 13.20
CA PRO A 25 5.60 8.14 12.50
C PRO A 25 5.63 8.44 10.99
N GLU A 26 6.53 9.33 10.56
CA GLU A 26 6.66 9.79 9.19
C GLU A 26 7.85 9.16 8.44
N ASP A 27 8.55 8.17 9.00
CA ASP A 27 9.70 7.58 8.31
C ASP A 27 9.28 6.81 7.05
N LEU A 28 9.49 7.42 5.88
CA LEU A 28 9.07 6.90 4.59
C LEU A 28 9.65 5.51 4.32
N GLU A 29 10.94 5.32 4.58
CA GLU A 29 11.63 4.07 4.28
C GLU A 29 11.06 2.92 5.12
N SER A 30 10.72 3.19 6.38
CA SER A 30 10.02 2.21 7.23
C SER A 30 8.65 1.86 6.64
N LEU A 31 7.83 2.85 6.28
CA LEU A 31 6.50 2.63 5.72
C LEU A 31 6.53 1.81 4.41
N LEU A 32 7.50 2.09 3.53
CA LEU A 32 7.68 1.34 2.27
C LEU A 32 8.10 -0.11 2.53
N ARG A 33 9.08 -0.34 3.40
CA ARG A 33 9.55 -1.70 3.74
C ARG A 33 8.45 -2.56 4.36
N ILE A 34 7.59 -1.95 5.18
CA ILE A 34 6.43 -2.62 5.78
C ILE A 34 5.44 -3.02 4.71
N ALA A 35 5.12 -2.10 3.80
CA ALA A 35 4.20 -2.38 2.70
C ALA A 35 4.69 -3.54 1.82
N GLN A 36 5.98 -3.56 1.46
CA GLN A 36 6.56 -4.67 0.70
C GLN A 36 6.50 -5.99 1.47
N CYS A 37 6.84 -5.97 2.76
CA CYS A 37 6.80 -7.18 3.58
C CYS A 37 5.37 -7.74 3.69
N LEU A 38 4.36 -6.86 3.83
CA LEU A 38 2.95 -7.24 3.83
C LEU A 38 2.50 -7.76 2.47
N TRP A 39 3.00 -7.19 1.37
CA TRP A 39 2.74 -7.66 0.02
C TRP A 39 3.25 -9.10 -0.20
N ASP A 40 4.52 -9.36 0.13
CA ASP A 40 5.15 -10.67 -0.01
C ASP A 40 4.46 -11.76 0.85
N MET A 41 3.78 -11.34 1.92
CA MET A 41 2.99 -12.21 2.80
C MET A 41 1.54 -12.41 2.31
N GLY A 42 1.17 -11.87 1.14
CA GLY A 42 -0.18 -11.94 0.57
C GLY A 42 -1.20 -11.02 1.26
N ARG A 43 -0.74 -10.07 2.09
CA ARG A 43 -1.58 -9.10 2.80
C ARG A 43 -1.66 -7.77 2.04
N GLY A 44 -1.96 -7.83 0.74
CA GLY A 44 -1.99 -6.66 -0.15
C GLY A 44 -2.89 -5.52 0.34
N ARG A 45 -4.03 -5.83 0.98
CA ARG A 45 -4.92 -4.81 1.54
C ARG A 45 -4.28 -3.98 2.65
N LEU A 46 -3.46 -4.60 3.51
CA LEU A 46 -2.72 -3.88 4.56
C LEU A 46 -1.51 -3.16 3.96
N ALA A 47 -0.81 -3.77 3.00
CA ALA A 47 0.29 -3.11 2.29
C ALA A 47 -0.15 -1.77 1.67
N LEU A 48 -1.31 -1.76 1.00
CA LEU A 48 -1.90 -0.55 0.42
C LEU A 48 -2.27 0.51 1.48
N ASP A 49 -2.73 0.10 2.67
CA ASP A 49 -3.03 1.02 3.76
C ASP A 49 -1.77 1.76 4.24
N TYR A 50 -0.67 1.03 4.43
CA TYR A 50 0.62 1.62 4.80
C TYR A 50 1.17 2.56 3.72
N LEU A 51 1.03 2.22 2.43
CA LEU A 51 1.43 3.12 1.35
C LEU A 51 0.58 4.40 1.29
N LYS A 52 -0.73 4.32 1.60
CA LYS A 52 -1.58 5.52 1.70
C LYS A 52 -1.15 6.44 2.84
N ARG A 53 -0.75 5.86 3.97
CA ARG A 53 -0.17 6.63 5.10
C ARG A 53 1.15 7.28 4.68
N ALA A 54 2.02 6.54 3.97
CA ALA A 54 3.25 7.09 3.41
C ALA A 54 2.95 8.28 2.47
N LEU A 55 1.95 8.15 1.59
CA LEU A 55 1.55 9.21 0.67
C LEU A 55 1.01 10.45 1.40
N THR A 56 0.39 10.27 2.57
CA THR A 56 -0.13 11.36 3.39
C THR A 56 1.00 12.21 3.98
N HIS A 57 2.09 11.56 4.40
CA HIS A 57 3.26 12.25 4.94
C HIS A 57 4.22 12.75 3.84
N HIS A 58 4.34 11.99 2.75
CA HIS A 58 5.30 12.24 1.66
C HIS A 58 4.61 12.26 0.28
N PRO A 59 3.68 13.20 0.03
CA PRO A 59 2.89 13.22 -1.22
C PRO A 59 3.73 13.46 -2.49
N GLY A 60 4.95 13.94 -2.33
CA GLY A 60 5.89 14.25 -3.41
C GLY A 60 6.82 13.09 -3.80
N ASP A 61 6.83 11.99 -3.06
CA ASP A 61 7.70 10.85 -3.42
C ASP A 61 7.01 9.97 -4.48
N PRO A 62 7.60 9.84 -5.70
CA PRO A 62 7.00 9.06 -6.77
C PRO A 62 6.97 7.56 -6.48
N ARG A 63 7.91 7.04 -5.67
CA ARG A 63 8.00 5.61 -5.34
C ARG A 63 6.73 5.11 -4.68
N ILE A 64 6.10 5.94 -3.85
CA ILE A 64 4.85 5.58 -3.16
C ILE A 64 3.73 5.37 -4.18
N ARG A 65 3.61 6.24 -5.17
CA ARG A 65 2.58 6.13 -6.20
C ARG A 65 2.84 4.95 -7.12
N GLU A 66 4.10 4.71 -7.47
CA GLU A 66 4.53 3.53 -8.24
C GLU A 66 4.18 2.23 -7.49
N LEU A 67 4.48 2.14 -6.19
CA LEU A 67 4.16 0.98 -5.37
C LEU A 67 2.64 0.80 -5.18
N ILE A 68 1.88 1.88 -4.96
CA ILE A 68 0.42 1.80 -4.91
C ILE A 68 -0.13 1.30 -6.24
N GLN A 69 0.38 1.81 -7.37
CA GLN A 69 -0.04 1.38 -8.70
C GLN A 69 0.29 -0.09 -8.97
N ALA A 70 1.50 -0.53 -8.59
CA ALA A 70 1.91 -1.93 -8.72
C ALA A 70 1.03 -2.86 -7.87
N TYR A 71 0.85 -2.54 -6.58
CA TYR A 71 0.09 -3.38 -5.66
C TYR A 71 -1.43 -3.34 -5.92
N SER A 72 -1.95 -2.20 -6.40
CA SER A 72 -3.36 -2.09 -6.81
C SER A 72 -3.62 -2.74 -8.17
N GLY A 73 -2.65 -2.72 -9.10
CA GLY A 73 -2.77 -3.34 -10.41
C GLY A 73 -2.89 -4.87 -10.36
N GLU A 74 -2.15 -5.53 -9.46
CA GLU A 74 -2.31 -6.97 -9.20
C GLU A 74 -3.61 -7.28 -8.42
N PHE A 75 -4.05 -6.39 -7.53
CA PHE A 75 -5.29 -6.57 -6.76
C PHE A 75 -6.57 -6.31 -7.60
N LEU A 76 -6.49 -5.47 -8.64
CA LEU A 76 -7.57 -5.15 -9.57
C LEU A 76 -7.92 -6.28 -10.55
N PHE A 77 -7.11 -7.34 -10.65
CA PHE A 77 -7.48 -8.51 -11.43
C PHE A 77 -8.51 -9.40 -10.71
N GLU A 78 -8.66 -9.27 -9.39
CA GLU A 78 -9.64 -10.05 -8.61
C GLU A 78 -10.77 -9.20 -8.00
N ASP A 79 -10.60 -7.89 -7.85
CA ASP A 79 -11.66 -6.99 -7.39
C ASP A 79 -11.87 -5.86 -8.41
N ARG A 80 -12.63 -6.14 -9.47
CA ARG A 80 -13.22 -5.10 -10.32
C ARG A 80 -14.31 -4.40 -9.50
N PRO A 81 -14.15 -3.14 -9.06
CA PRO A 81 -15.32 -2.39 -8.62
C PRO A 81 -16.24 -2.20 -9.82
N ALA A 82 -17.46 -2.73 -9.72
CA ALA A 82 -18.49 -2.73 -10.76
C ALA A 82 -19.07 -1.33 -11.06
N SER A 83 -18.31 -0.23 -10.95
CA SER A 83 -18.92 1.12 -10.99
C SER A 83 -18.14 2.25 -11.66
N ASP A 84 -16.82 2.15 -11.94
CA ASP A 84 -16.05 3.33 -12.42
C ASP A 84 -15.45 3.17 -13.83
N LEU A 85 -16.23 2.68 -14.79
CA LEU A 85 -15.97 2.90 -16.23
C LEU A 85 -16.92 3.92 -16.88
N GLU A 86 -17.79 4.59 -16.13
CA GLU A 86 -18.48 5.79 -16.62
C GLU A 86 -17.85 7.05 -16.02
N GLY A 87 -17.27 7.91 -16.86
CA GLY A 87 -17.04 9.31 -16.46
C GLY A 87 -15.84 10.04 -17.07
N SER A 88 -14.93 9.36 -17.78
CA SER A 88 -13.75 10.01 -18.37
C SER A 88 -13.89 10.32 -19.86
N ALA A 89 -15.11 10.63 -20.33
CA ALA A 89 -15.35 11.09 -21.71
C ALA A 89 -16.28 12.32 -21.75
N ALA A 90 -16.07 13.30 -20.86
CA ALA A 90 -16.75 14.59 -20.92
C ALA A 90 -15.79 15.76 -20.69
N ARG A 91 -14.67 15.79 -21.42
CA ARG A 91 -13.88 17.01 -21.63
C ARG A 91 -13.53 17.18 -23.10
N ARG A 92 -14.52 17.53 -23.93
CA ARG A 92 -14.36 18.47 -25.06
C ARG A 92 -15.69 19.19 -25.32
N ARG A 93 -16.01 20.15 -24.46
CA ARG A 93 -16.84 21.29 -24.84
C ARG A 93 -15.95 22.21 -25.66
N LYS A 94 -16.22 22.36 -26.95
CA LYS A 94 -15.80 23.53 -27.72
C LYS A 94 -17.05 24.28 -28.18
N PRO A 95 -16.98 25.63 -28.25
CA PRO A 95 -18.13 26.51 -28.43
C PRO A 95 -18.86 26.27 -29.75
#